data_AF-A0A6T9Y1N4-F1
#
_entry.id   AF-A0A6T9Y1N4-F1
#
_cell.length_a   1.000
_cell.length_b   1.000
_cell.length_c   1.000
_cell.angle_alpha   90.00
_cell.angle_beta   90.00
_cell.angle_gamma   90.00
#
_symmetry.space_group_name_H-M   'P 1'
#
loop_
_entity.id
_entity.type
_entity.pdbx_description
1 polymer ?
#
loop_
_entity_poly.entity_id
_entity_poly.type
_entity_poly.pdbx_seq_one_letter_code
_entity_poly.pdbx_strand_id
1 'polypeptide(L)'
;MKVTQIFGLIISILAFTYYMSFAQRLDSPDAQGSVALGIGLLSVFFLALISAILLIPTSIILLRKKARERHNFNGLIWNTVLGFNTALAFFYTFIGLWSVGTFIVIWAGR
;
A
#
# COMPACT_ATOMS: atom_id res chain seq x y z
N MET A 1 11.87 4.09 -12.20
CA MET A 1 11.37 2.69 -12.16
C MET A 1 11.97 1.90 -11.02
N LYS A 2 13.26 1.52 -11.05
CA LYS A 2 13.91 0.78 -9.94
C LYS A 2 13.82 1.52 -8.60
N VAL A 3 14.21 2.79 -8.61
CA VAL A 3 14.12 3.69 -7.45
C VAL A 3 12.69 3.73 -6.92
N THR A 4 11.70 3.98 -7.79
CA THR A 4 10.28 4.02 -7.43
C THR A 4 9.78 2.72 -6.80
N GLN A 5 10.17 1.57 -7.36
CA GLN A 5 9.81 0.24 -6.84
C GLN A 5 10.45 -0.02 -5.47
N ILE A 6 11.70 0.41 -5.25
CA ILE A 6 12.36 0.30 -3.94
C ILE A 6 11.71 1.24 -2.93
N PHE A 7 11.51 2.52 -3.26
CA PHE A 7 10.91 3.48 -2.35
C PHE A 7 9.48 3.11 -1.98
N GLY A 8 8.65 2.69 -2.94
CA GLY A 8 7.30 2.21 -2.65
C GLY A 8 7.33 1.02 -1.69
N LEU A 9 8.21 0.04 -1.91
CA LEU A 9 8.35 -1.10 -1.02
C LEU A 9 8.81 -0.70 0.40
N ILE A 10 9.80 0.18 0.52
CA ILE A 10 10.27 0.69 1.82
C ILE A 10 9.13 1.42 2.55
N ILE A 11 8.37 2.27 1.85
CA ILE A 11 7.23 2.98 2.45
C ILE A 11 6.15 1.99 2.91
N SER A 12 5.87 0.93 2.14
CA SER A 12 4.95 -0.14 2.55
C SER A 12 5.44 -0.83 3.83
N ILE A 13 6.73 -1.17 3.91
CA ILE A 13 7.33 -1.80 5.09
C ILE A 13 7.26 -0.86 6.30
N LEU A 14 7.53 0.43 6.12
CA LEU A 14 7.42 1.43 7.18
C LEU A 14 5.97 1.57 7.66
N ALA A 15 5.00 1.66 6.75
CA ALA A 15 3.58 1.71 7.09
C ALA A 15 3.16 0.48 7.90
N PHE A 16 3.56 -0.71 7.44
CA PHE A 16 3.25 -1.98 8.11
C PHE A 16 3.90 -2.06 9.49
N THR A 17 5.20 -1.78 9.60
CA THR A 17 5.93 -1.83 10.87
C THR A 17 5.37 -0.81 11.87
N TYR A 18 5.05 0.39 11.39
CA TYR A 18 4.44 1.42 12.21
C TYR A 18 3.05 1.00 12.70
N TYR A 19 2.21 0.44 11.83
CA TYR A 19 0.92 -0.14 12.23
C TYR A 19 1.08 -1.21 13.31
N MET A 20 2.01 -2.17 13.11
CA MET A 20 2.26 -3.25 14.06
C MET A 20 2.66 -2.75 15.46
N SER A 21 3.30 -1.58 15.56
CA SER A 21 3.71 -1.00 16.85
C SER A 21 2.54 -0.63 17.78
N PHE A 22 1.34 -0.42 17.23
CA PHE A 22 0.16 -0.05 18.00
C PHE A 22 -1.09 -0.89 17.65
N ALA A 23 -0.99 -1.87 16.76
CA ALA A 23 -2.11 -2.70 16.32
C ALA A 23 -2.86 -3.36 17.48
N GLN A 24 -2.14 -3.93 18.45
CA GLN A 24 -2.74 -4.58 19.63
C GLN A 24 -3.57 -3.62 20.49
N ARG A 25 -3.28 -2.31 20.46
CA ARG A 25 -4.01 -1.32 21.23
C ARG A 25 -5.34 -0.97 20.58
N LEU A 26 -5.48 -1.14 19.26
CA LEU A 26 -6.73 -0.78 18.55
C LEU A 26 -7.93 -1.60 19.00
N ASP A 27 -7.70 -2.85 19.43
CA ASP A 27 -8.75 -3.75 19.92
C ASP A 27 -9.04 -3.58 21.42
N SER A 28 -8.29 -2.73 22.12
CA SER A 28 -8.50 -2.51 23.55
C SER A 28 -9.72 -1.60 23.78
N PRO A 29 -10.56 -1.88 24.81
CA PRO A 29 -11.69 -1.01 25.16
C PRO A 29 -11.26 0.44 25.43
N ASP A 30 -10.05 0.62 25.97
CA ASP A 30 -9.46 1.91 26.30
C ASP A 30 -9.02 2.73 25.07
N ALA A 31 -9.05 2.14 23.87
CA ALA A 31 -8.68 2.83 22.63
C ALA A 31 -9.80 3.70 22.05
N GLN A 32 -11.05 3.52 22.48
CA GLN A 32 -12.16 4.33 22.00
C GLN A 32 -11.95 5.81 22.36
N GLY A 33 -11.89 6.66 21.33
CA GLY A 33 -11.66 8.10 21.48
C GLY A 33 -10.19 8.52 21.60
N SER A 34 -9.23 7.59 21.47
CA SER A 34 -7.80 7.93 21.54
C SER A 34 -7.34 8.71 20.30
N VAL A 35 -7.09 10.01 20.47
CA VAL A 35 -6.56 10.89 19.43
C VAL A 35 -5.21 10.39 18.91
N ALA A 36 -4.34 9.89 19.79
CA ALA A 36 -3.03 9.38 19.42
C ALA A 36 -3.12 8.18 18.47
N LEU A 37 -4.02 7.23 18.74
CA LEU A 37 -4.26 6.09 17.84
C LEU A 37 -4.88 6.54 16.52
N GLY A 38 -5.78 7.53 16.55
CA GLY A 38 -6.34 8.15 15.34
C GLY A 38 -5.27 8.78 14.44
N ILE A 39 -4.35 9.55 15.02
CA ILE A 39 -3.20 10.12 14.29
C ILE A 39 -2.31 9.00 13.73
N GLY A 40 -2.01 7.97 14.53
CA GLY A 40 -1.23 6.81 14.10
C GLY A 40 -1.85 6.12 12.88
N LEU A 41 -3.16 5.85 12.92
CA LEU A 41 -3.89 5.26 11.79
C LEU A 41 -3.86 6.16 10.55
N LEU A 42 -4.06 7.47 10.70
CA LEU A 42 -3.95 8.42 9.58
C LEU A 42 -2.55 8.40 8.96
N SER A 43 -1.50 8.37 9.78
CA SER A 43 -0.13 8.26 9.28
C SER A 43 0.10 6.95 8.50
N VAL A 44 -0.37 5.81 9.01
CA VAL A 44 -0.31 4.53 8.27
C VAL A 44 -1.06 4.63 6.94
N PHE A 45 -2.25 5.21 6.94
CA PHE A 45 -3.07 5.40 5.74
C PHE A 45 -2.32 6.24 4.69
N PHE A 46 -1.78 7.40 5.07
CA PHE A 46 -1.05 8.26 4.13
C PHE A 46 0.23 7.59 3.61
N LEU A 47 0.97 6.86 4.44
CA LEU A 47 2.12 6.09 3.98
C LEU A 47 1.70 5.00 2.98
N ALA A 48 0.64 4.25 3.28
CA ALA A 48 0.10 3.24 2.37
C ALA A 48 -0.38 3.86 1.06
N LEU A 49 -1.03 5.03 1.10
CA LEU A 49 -1.48 5.77 -0.07
C LEU A 49 -0.31 6.23 -0.95
N ILE A 50 0.73 6.82 -0.34
CA ILE A 50 1.96 7.22 -1.07
C ILE A 50 2.57 5.99 -1.73
N SER A 51 2.70 4.87 -1.01
CA SER A 51 3.21 3.64 -1.60
C SER A 51 2.34 3.16 -2.76
N ALA A 52 1.02 3.16 -2.62
CA ALA A 52 0.09 2.75 -3.68
C ALA A 52 0.25 3.60 -4.94
N ILE A 53 0.36 4.93 -4.81
CA ILE A 53 0.58 5.86 -5.92
C ILE A 53 1.88 5.54 -6.66
N LEU A 54 2.93 5.10 -5.96
CA LEU A 54 4.20 4.73 -6.57
C LEU A 54 4.16 3.33 -7.19
N LEU A 55 3.61 2.34 -6.48
CA LEU A 55 3.69 0.93 -6.84
C LEU A 55 2.68 0.52 -7.91
N ILE A 56 1.44 1.01 -7.87
CA ILE A 56 0.40 0.61 -8.84
C ILE A 56 0.82 0.92 -10.29
N PRO A 57 1.08 2.18 -10.68
CA PRO A 57 1.39 2.49 -12.08
C PRO A 57 2.71 1.86 -12.52
N THR A 58 3.73 1.86 -11.66
CA THR A 58 5.04 1.30 -12.03
C THR A 58 5.01 -0.22 -12.17
N SER A 59 4.24 -0.93 -11.33
CA SER A 59 4.09 -2.37 -11.45
C SER A 59 3.32 -2.73 -12.72
N ILE A 60 2.22 -2.03 -13.04
CA ILE A 60 1.45 -2.23 -14.29
C ILE A 60 2.35 -2.06 -15.53
N ILE A 61 3.17 -1.00 -15.56
CA ILE A 61 4.10 -0.76 -16.68
C ILE A 61 5.12 -1.90 -16.79
N LEU A 62 5.70 -2.32 -15.66
CA LEU A 62 6.75 -3.34 -15.61
C LEU A 62 6.27 -4.77 -15.84
N LEU A 63 4.95 -5.04 -15.86
CA LEU A 63 4.41 -6.32 -16.33
C LEU A 63 4.76 -6.58 -17.80
N ARG A 64 4.96 -5.53 -18.60
CA ARG A 64 5.31 -5.66 -20.02
C ARG A 64 6.80 -5.94 -20.19
N LYS A 65 7.15 -7.06 -20.83
CA LYS A 65 8.55 -7.44 -21.11
C LYS A 65 9.38 -6.32 -21.76
N LYS A 66 8.81 -5.67 -22.79
CA LYS A 66 9.46 -4.53 -23.48
C LYS A 66 9.79 -3.37 -22.53
N ALA A 67 8.94 -3.08 -21.55
CA ALA A 67 9.18 -2.03 -20.57
C ALA A 67 10.29 -2.42 -19.58
N ARG A 68 10.37 -3.70 -19.20
CA ARG A 68 11.46 -4.21 -18.35
C ARG A 68 12.81 -4.07 -19.03
N GLU A 69 12.90 -4.44 -20.30
CA GLU A 69 14.11 -4.27 -21.12
C GLU A 69 14.50 -2.80 -21.23
N ARG A 70 13.55 -1.91 -21.55
CA ARG A 70 13.80 -0.46 -21.64
C ARG A 70 14.33 0.15 -20.34
N HIS A 71 13.89 -0.36 -19.19
CA HIS A 71 14.26 0.17 -17.88
C HIS A 71 15.37 -0.62 -17.18
N ASN A 72 16.03 -1.55 -17.89
CA ASN A 72 17.03 -2.48 -17.34
C ASN A 72 16.51 -3.21 -16.08
N PHE A 73 15.20 -3.44 -16.02
CA PHE A 73 14.49 -4.09 -14.91
C PHE A 73 14.44 -5.59 -15.16
N ASN A 74 15.62 -6.21 -15.26
CA ASN A 74 15.80 -7.62 -15.59
C ASN A 74 16.70 -8.29 -14.54
N GLY A 75 16.51 -9.58 -14.32
CA GLY A 75 17.27 -10.39 -13.35
C GLY A 75 16.44 -10.82 -12.14
N LEU A 76 16.94 -11.81 -11.41
CA LEU A 76 16.21 -12.48 -10.32
C LEU A 76 15.74 -11.51 -9.23
N ILE A 77 16.63 -10.61 -8.78
CA ILE A 77 16.32 -9.63 -7.72
C ILE A 77 15.18 -8.71 -8.16
N TRP A 78 15.28 -8.14 -9.35
CA TRP A 78 14.27 -7.20 -9.86
C TRP A 78 12.93 -7.89 -10.12
N ASN A 79 12.94 -9.11 -10.66
CA ASN A 79 11.72 -9.90 -10.83
C ASN A 79 11.06 -10.23 -9.48
N THR A 80 11.86 -10.50 -8.44
CA THR A 80 11.36 -10.75 -7.08
C THR A 80 10.72 -9.49 -6.49
N VAL A 81 11.40 -8.34 -6.58
CA VAL A 81 10.87 -7.04 -6.13
C VAL A 81 9.56 -6.70 -6.84
N LEU A 82 9.50 -6.90 -8.17
CA LEU A 82 8.28 -6.68 -8.94
C LEU A 82 7.16 -7.63 -8.52
N GLY A 83 7.47 -8.89 -8.21
CA GLY A 83 6.49 -9.84 -7.69
C GLY A 83 5.82 -9.33 -6.41
N PHE A 84 6.63 -8.96 -5.40
CA PHE A 84 6.13 -8.38 -4.15
C PHE A 84 5.34 -7.09 -4.37
N ASN A 85 5.88 -6.15 -5.16
CA ASN A 85 5.23 -4.87 -5.42
C ASN A 85 3.95 -5.01 -6.24
N THR A 86 3.87 -5.99 -7.12
CA THR A 86 2.64 -6.31 -7.87
C THR A 86 1.58 -6.86 -6.92
N ALA A 87 1.94 -7.76 -6.00
CA ALA A 87 1.01 -8.26 -4.98
C ALA A 87 0.49 -7.12 -4.08
N LEU A 88 1.38 -6.23 -3.63
CA LEU A 88 1.00 -5.03 -2.88
C LEU A 88 0.08 -4.10 -3.69
N ALA A 89 0.39 -3.87 -4.97
CA ALA A 89 -0.45 -3.06 -5.85
C ALA A 89 -1.86 -3.64 -6.00
N PHE A 90 -1.99 -4.96 -6.15
CA PHE A 90 -3.31 -5.62 -6.14
C PHE A 90 -4.03 -5.44 -4.81
N PHE A 91 -3.33 -5.64 -3.69
CA PHE A 91 -3.90 -5.44 -2.36
C PHE A 91 -4.41 -4.00 -2.16
N TYR A 92 -3.61 -3.00 -2.50
CA TYR A 92 -4.01 -1.59 -2.42
C TYR A 92 -5.22 -1.28 -3.31
N THR A 93 -5.23 -1.80 -4.54
CA THR A 93 -6.35 -1.63 -5.46
C THR A 93 -7.63 -2.23 -4.89
N PHE A 94 -7.55 -3.45 -4.36
CA PHE A 94 -8.69 -4.14 -3.75
C PHE A 94 -9.24 -3.38 -2.54
N ILE A 95 -8.38 -2.97 -1.60
CA ILE A 95 -8.79 -2.19 -0.42
C ILE A 95 -9.38 -0.83 -0.82
N GLY A 96 -8.83 -0.18 -1.83
CA GLY A 96 -9.37 1.07 -2.37
C GLY A 96 -10.79 0.89 -2.92
N LEU A 97 -10.99 -0.12 -3.76
CA LEU A 97 -12.31 -0.45 -4.30
C LEU A 97 -13.30 -0.85 -3.22
N TRP A 98 -12.88 -1.67 -2.25
CA TRP A 98 -13.70 -2.06 -1.10
C TRP A 98 -14.15 -0.84 -0.28
N SER A 99 -13.21 0.06 0.02
CA SER A 99 -13.49 1.28 0.79
C SER A 99 -14.50 2.18 0.06
N VAL A 100 -14.32 2.40 -1.25
CA VAL A 100 -15.24 3.18 -2.07
C VAL A 100 -16.62 2.51 -2.16
N GLY A 101 -16.66 1.20 -2.41
CA GLY A 101 -17.92 0.45 -2.47
C GLY A 101 -18.69 0.50 -1.16
N THR A 102 -18.00 0.31 -0.03
CA THR A 102 -18.59 0.42 1.31
C THR A 102 -19.14 1.81 1.57
N PHE A 103 -18.38 2.86 1.22
CA PHE A 103 -18.84 4.25 1.35
C PHE A 103 -20.10 4.51 0.54
N ILE A 104 -20.15 4.07 -0.73
CA ILE A 104 -21.33 4.23 -1.60
C ILE A 104 -22.53 3.50 -1.00
N VAL A 105 -22.37 2.26 -0.53
CA VAL A 105 -23.47 1.48 0.07
C VAL A 105 -24.02 2.15 1.32
N ILE A 106 -23.15 2.66 2.21
CA ILE A 106 -23.57 3.36 3.43
C ILE A 106 -24.29 4.68 3.09
N TRP A 107 -23.80 5.40 2.09
CA TRP A 107 -24.37 6.69 1.69
C TRP A 107 -25.70 6.54 0.95
N ALA A 108 -25.82 5.55 0.05
CA ALA A 108 -27.05 5.29 -0.72
C ALA A 108 -28.12 4.53 0.08
N GLY A 109 -27.75 3.87 1.19
CA GLY A 109 -28.67 3.24 2.12
C GLY A 109 -29.23 4.17 3.21
N ARG A 110 -28.86 5.46 3.18
CA ARG A 110 -29.49 6.55 3.94
C ARG A 110 -30.37 7.36 3.01
#